data_AF-A0A067Q347-F1
#
_entry.id   AF-A0A067Q347-F1
#
_cell.length_a   1.000
_cell.length_b   1.000
_cell.length_c   1.000
_cell.angle_alpha   90.00
_cell.angle_beta   90.00
_cell.angle_gamma   90.00
#
_symmetry.space_group_name_H-M   'P 1'
#
loop_
_entity.id
_entity.type
_entity.pdbx_description
1 polymer ?
#
loop_
_entity_poly.entity_id
_entity_poly.type
_entity_poly.pdbx_seq_one_letter_code
_entity_poly.pdbx_strand_id
1 'polypeptide(L)'
;TLQVTIRWVPGHKGIEGNELADKEAKEAAEGRSSILTDLPITLRDTLPQSKSALLQHHRTALADTAARQFKKTPRGQRLRHIDPGF
;
A
#
# COMPACT_ATOMS: atom_id res chain seq x y z
N THR A 1 -29.12 26.60 0.13
CA THR A 1 -28.63 25.20 0.05
C THR A 1 -27.53 25.15 -0.98
N LEU A 2 -26.38 24.56 -0.66
CA LEU A 2 -25.28 24.41 -1.62
C LEU A 2 -25.65 23.30 -2.62
N GLN A 3 -25.65 23.60 -3.93
CA GLN A 3 -25.79 22.57 -4.96
C GLN A 3 -24.41 22.03 -5.32
N VAL A 4 -24.22 20.73 -5.10
CA VAL A 4 -22.99 20.01 -5.46
C VAL A 4 -23.29 19.05 -6.60
N THR A 5 -22.47 19.08 -7.64
CA THR A 5 -22.53 18.12 -8.75
C THR A 5 -21.32 17.20 -8.70
N ILE A 6 -21.54 15.89 -8.60
CA ILE A 6 -20.47 14.88 -8.60
C ILE A 6 -20.32 14.32 -10.02
N ARG A 7 -19.08 14.16 -10.48
CA ARG A 7 -18.76 13.53 -11.78
C ARG A 7 -17.66 12.50 -11.62
N TRP A 8 -17.84 11.36 -12.26
CA TRP A 8 -16.80 10.35 -12.40
C TRP A 8 -15.84 10.77 -13.51
N VAL A 9 -14.56 10.81 -13.20
CA VAL A 9 -13.50 11.14 -14.16
C VAL A 9 -12.63 9.92 -14.44
N PRO A 10 -12.13 9.75 -15.67
CA PRO A 10 -11.21 8.67 -16.00
C PRO A 10 -9.86 8.87 -15.30
N GLY A 11 -9.38 7.85 -14.58
CA GLY A 11 -8.19 7.95 -13.72
C GLY A 11 -6.85 8.13 -14.44
N HIS A 12 -6.75 7.83 -15.74
CA HIS A 12 -5.48 7.91 -16.49
C HIS A 12 -5.50 9.00 -17.56
N LYS A 13 -6.29 10.06 -17.37
CA LYS A 13 -6.37 11.17 -18.33
C LYS A 13 -5.57 12.41 -17.93
N GLY A 14 -4.79 12.35 -16.85
CA GLY A 14 -3.90 13.46 -16.47
C GLY A 14 -4.67 14.73 -16.12
N ILE A 15 -5.83 14.61 -15.49
CA ILE A 15 -6.61 15.78 -15.07
C ILE A 15 -5.88 16.40 -13.89
N GLU A 16 -5.26 17.57 -14.10
CA GLU A 16 -4.34 18.21 -13.16
C GLU A 16 -4.81 18.18 -11.69
N GLY A 17 -6.06 18.58 -11.42
CA GLY A 17 -6.61 18.56 -10.06
C GLY A 17 -6.74 17.16 -9.46
N ASN A 18 -7.04 16.13 -10.27
CA ASN A 18 -7.08 14.74 -9.82
C ASN A 18 -5.67 14.21 -9.56
N GLU A 19 -4.71 14.53 -10.43
CA GLU A 19 -3.31 14.11 -10.26
C GLU A 19 -2.67 14.75 -9.02
N LEU A 20 -2.97 16.03 -8.75
CA LEU A 20 -2.49 16.70 -7.53
C LEU A 20 -3.09 16.05 -6.28
N ALA A 21 -4.40 15.77 -6.28
CA ALA A 21 -5.04 15.07 -5.18
C ALA A 21 -4.47 13.65 -4.96
N ASP A 22 -4.22 12.90 -6.04
CA ASP A 22 -3.60 11.56 -5.96
C ASP A 22 -2.17 11.62 -5.43
N LYS A 23 -1.39 12.63 -5.84
CA LYS A 23 -0.04 12.86 -5.30
C LYS A 23 -0.07 13.08 -3.79
N GLU A 24 -0.90 14.00 -3.30
CA GLU A 24 -1.02 14.26 -1.85
C GLU A 24 -1.53 13.03 -1.09
N ALA A 25 -2.45 12.26 -1.68
CA ALA A 25 -2.94 11.01 -1.10
C ALA A 25 -1.82 9.95 -0.96
N LYS A 26 -0.91 9.86 -1.95
CA LYS A 26 0.27 8.97 -1.90
C LYS A 26 1.27 9.42 -0.83
N GLU A 27 1.58 10.71 -0.75
CA GLU A 27 2.45 11.28 0.29
C GLU A 27 1.90 10.96 1.69
N ALA A 28 0.59 11.16 1.90
CA ALA A 28 -0.08 10.81 3.15
C ALA A 28 -0.03 9.31 3.45
N ALA A 29 -0.19 8.45 2.44
CA ALA A 29 -0.06 7.00 2.60
C ALA A 29 1.38 6.55 2.95
N GLU A 30 2.39 7.32 2.55
CA GLU A 30 3.80 7.13 2.96
C GLU A 30 4.09 7.70 4.37
N GLY A 31 3.09 8.29 5.03
CA GLY A 31 3.20 8.88 6.37
C GLY A 31 3.58 10.36 6.38
N ARG A 32 3.69 11.00 5.22
CA ARG A 32 3.91 12.46 5.11
C ARG A 32 2.56 13.16 5.08
N SER A 33 2.14 13.67 6.22
CA SER A 33 0.86 14.36 6.38
C SER A 33 1.07 15.79 6.85
N SER A 34 0.10 16.66 6.55
CA SER A 34 0.03 18.01 7.11
C SER A 34 -0.11 17.98 8.63
N ILE A 35 0.18 19.10 9.28
CA ILE A 35 -0.07 19.27 10.70
C ILE A 35 -1.57 19.16 11.01
N LEU A 36 -1.91 18.63 12.19
CA LEU A 36 -3.30 18.33 12.57
C LEU A 36 -4.24 19.55 12.51
N THR A 37 -3.73 20.77 12.74
CA THR A 37 -4.53 22.01 12.69
C THR A 37 -5.04 22.30 11.28
N ASP A 38 -4.29 21.91 10.26
CA ASP A 38 -4.58 22.17 8.85
C ASP A 38 -5.47 21.07 8.26
N LEU A 39 -5.60 19.95 8.95
CA LEU A 39 -6.47 18.85 8.56
C LEU A 39 -7.93 19.12 8.99
N PRO A 40 -8.91 18.73 8.15
CA PRO A 40 -10.29 18.59 8.57
C PRO A 40 -10.39 17.71 9.81
N ILE A 41 -11.34 18.01 10.72
CA ILE A 41 -11.50 17.28 11.99
C ILE A 41 -11.60 15.75 11.76
N THR A 42 -12.26 15.33 10.69
CA THR A 42 -12.42 13.91 10.31
C THR A 42 -11.13 13.20 9.93
N LEU A 43 -10.04 13.93 9.66
CA LEU A 43 -8.73 13.40 9.27
C LEU A 43 -7.66 13.62 10.35
N ARG A 44 -8.05 14.10 11.55
CA ARG A 44 -7.11 14.31 12.66
C ARG A 44 -6.84 13.03 13.46
N ASP A 45 -7.77 12.08 13.37
CA ASP A 45 -7.64 10.78 14.02
C ASP A 45 -6.94 9.77 13.11
N THR A 46 -6.45 8.68 13.71
CA THR A 46 -5.81 7.59 12.96
C THR A 46 -6.77 6.98 11.95
N LEU A 47 -6.37 6.97 10.68
CA LEU A 47 -7.17 6.35 9.62
C LEU A 47 -7.32 4.84 9.86
N PRO A 48 -8.49 4.26 9.54
CA PRO A 48 -8.69 2.83 9.65
C PRO A 48 -7.73 2.09 8.72
N GLN A 49 -7.14 1.01 9.22
CA GLN A 49 -6.26 0.17 8.43
C GLN A 49 -7.07 -0.61 7.38
N SER A 50 -6.57 -0.61 6.14
CA SER A 50 -7.17 -1.43 5.09
C SER A 50 -6.98 -2.92 5.39
N LYS A 51 -8.10 -3.66 5.45
CA LYS A 51 -8.09 -5.12 5.64
C LYS A 51 -7.25 -5.82 4.57
N SER A 52 -7.32 -5.40 3.31
CA SER A 52 -6.55 -6.02 2.23
C SER A 52 -5.06 -5.76 2.40
N ALA A 53 -4.66 -4.56 2.78
CA ALA A 53 -3.27 -4.21 3.02
C ALA A 53 -2.66 -5.03 4.17
N LEU A 54 -3.39 -5.18 5.28
CA LEU A 54 -2.96 -6.01 6.41
C LEU A 54 -2.78 -7.48 6.01
N LEU A 55 -3.74 -8.04 5.25
CA LEU A 55 -3.64 -9.41 4.76
C LEU A 55 -2.47 -9.59 3.80
N GLN A 56 -2.22 -8.62 2.92
CA GLN A 56 -1.10 -8.67 1.99
C GLN A 56 0.23 -8.67 2.74
N HIS A 57 0.41 -7.74 3.68
CA HIS A 57 1.62 -7.69 4.51
C HIS A 57 1.86 -9.00 5.27
N HIS A 58 0.81 -9.56 5.89
CA HIS A 58 0.92 -10.83 6.60
C HIS A 58 1.30 -11.99 5.67
N ARG A 59 0.68 -12.07 4.49
CA ARG A 59 0.99 -13.09 3.47
C ARG A 59 2.43 -12.99 2.98
N THR A 60 2.94 -11.78 2.74
CA THR A 60 4.35 -11.57 2.36
C THR A 60 5.29 -12.06 3.46
N ALA A 61 5.03 -11.72 4.72
CA ALA A 61 5.85 -12.17 5.85
C ALA A 61 5.83 -13.71 6.01
N LEU A 62 4.68 -14.35 5.76
CA LEU A 62 4.56 -15.80 5.74
C LEU A 62 5.35 -16.43 4.58
N ALA A 63 5.25 -15.85 3.38
CA ALA A 63 5.99 -16.32 2.20
C ALA A 63 7.51 -16.25 2.44
N ASP A 64 8.01 -15.14 2.99
CA ASP A 64 9.42 -14.98 3.33
C ASP A 64 9.88 -16.02 4.36
N THR A 65 9.05 -16.29 5.36
CA THR A 65 9.34 -17.28 6.40
C THR A 65 9.36 -18.69 5.81
N ALA A 66 8.37 -19.03 4.99
CA ALA A 66 8.29 -20.30 4.30
C ALA A 66 9.51 -20.50 3.38
N ALA A 67 9.92 -19.48 2.63
CA ALA A 67 11.12 -19.52 1.79
C ALA A 67 12.39 -19.77 2.62
N ARG A 68 12.58 -19.02 3.72
CA ARG A 68 13.71 -19.23 4.65
C ARG A 68 13.74 -20.65 5.24
N GLN A 69 12.58 -21.17 5.63
CA GLN A 69 12.46 -22.52 6.18
C GLN A 69 12.76 -23.58 5.11
N PHE A 70 12.18 -23.43 3.91
CA PHE A 70 12.38 -24.37 2.82
C PHE A 70 13.86 -24.47 2.40
N LYS A 71 14.58 -23.34 2.33
CA LYS A 71 16.04 -23.31 2.05
C LYS A 71 16.86 -24.16 3.01
N LYS A 72 16.41 -24.32 4.27
CA LYS A 72 17.10 -25.13 5.29
C LYS A 72 16.84 -26.63 5.13
N THR A 73 15.81 -27.03 4.38
CA THR A 73 15.48 -28.44 4.18
C THR A 73 16.49 -29.16 3.28
N PRO A 74 16.64 -30.49 3.37
CA PRO A 74 17.49 -31.25 2.45
C PRO A 74 17.10 -31.11 0.98
N ARG A 75 15.81 -30.86 0.71
CA ARG A 75 15.29 -30.60 -0.64
C ARG A 75 15.71 -29.22 -1.13
N GLY A 76 15.57 -28.19 -0.30
CA GLY A 76 16.02 -26.83 -0.62
C GLY A 76 17.52 -26.76 -0.87
N GLN A 77 18.33 -27.44 -0.06
CA GLN A 77 19.78 -27.53 -0.28
C GLN A 77 20.14 -28.18 -1.61
N ARG A 78 19.46 -29.27 -2.00
CA ARG A 78 19.64 -29.90 -3.31
C ARG A 78 19.23 -28.97 -4.45
N LEU A 79 18.12 -28.24 -4.30
CA LEU A 79 17.62 -27.32 -5.32
C LEU A 79 18.62 -26.20 -5.65
N ARG A 80 19.38 -25.70 -4.66
CA ARG A 80 20.44 -24.70 -4.87
C ARG A 80 21.53 -25.13 -5.86
N HIS A 81 21.74 -26.43 -6.05
CA HIS A 81 22.70 -26.94 -7.01
C HIS A 81 22.17 -26.90 -8.46
N ILE A 82 20.85 -26.80 -8.63
CA ILE A 82 20.16 -26.75 -9.93
C ILE A 82 19.86 -25.29 -10.29
N ASP A 83 19.41 -24.50 -9.31
CA ASP A 83 19.14 -23.07 -9.45
C ASP A 83 19.89 -22.28 -8.35
N PRO A 84 21.05 -21.69 -8.69
CA PRO A 84 21.83 -20.89 -7.74
C PRO A 84 21.12 -19.62 -7.27
N GLY A 85 20.12 -19.14 -8.02
CA GLY A 85 19.33 -17.94 -7.71
C GLY A 85 18.23 -18.17 -6.67
N PHE A 86 18.01 -19.43 -6.28
CA PHE A 86 16.94 -19.84 -5.38
C PHE A 86 17.19 -19.51 -3.90
#